data_AF-A0A810QAH9-F1
#
_entry.id   AF-A0A810QAH9-F1
#
_cell.length_a   1.000
_cell.length_b   1.000
_cell.length_c   1.000
_cell.angle_alpha   90.00
_cell.angle_beta   90.00
_cell.angle_gamma   90.00
#
_symmetry.space_group_name_H-M   'P 1'
#
loop_
_entity.id
_entity.type
_entity.pdbx_description
1 polymer ?
#
loop_
_entity_poly.entity_id
_entity_poly.type
_entity_poly.pdbx_seq_one_letter_code
_entity_poly.pdbx_strand_id
1 'polypeptide(L)'
;MRRKEYACPNGCSLPPRRKQLREYNDGTYGFDFYDFTFCPCCGSLMPYSLKKLKGFFEVYNIHVALSDAVQLIYKSEFESAAREAFVAVENYLKKKSGLDSHGFDLATKALSFEIDKQTGEIKRAPLIVINELKNESQRNEQDGIRYMLMGFFQGPRNLYQHNHIGSGVSNSISVIIEASFF
;
A
#
# COMPACT_ATOMS: atom_id res chain seq x y z
N MET A 1 -21.12 -19.63 -22.36
CA MET A 1 -20.07 -20.22 -21.50
C MET A 1 -19.12 -19.10 -21.07
N ARG A 2 -18.67 -19.06 -19.81
CA ARG A 2 -17.78 -17.99 -19.33
C ARG A 2 -16.37 -18.20 -19.88
N ARG A 3 -15.67 -17.13 -20.29
CA ARG A 3 -14.28 -17.23 -20.75
C ARG A 3 -13.38 -17.67 -19.60
N LYS A 4 -12.32 -18.43 -19.91
CA LYS A 4 -11.35 -18.92 -18.90
C LYS A 4 -10.73 -17.79 -18.07
N GLU A 5 -10.54 -16.61 -18.65
CA GLU A 5 -9.97 -15.45 -17.97
C GLU A 5 -10.86 -14.86 -16.85
N TYR A 6 -12.14 -15.22 -16.81
CA TYR A 6 -13.12 -14.82 -15.79
C TYR A 6 -13.65 -16.02 -14.97
N ALA A 7 -12.97 -17.16 -15.05
CA ALA A 7 -13.24 -18.33 -14.23
C ALA A 7 -12.42 -18.28 -12.94
N CYS A 8 -13.00 -18.74 -11.83
CA CYS A 8 -12.30 -18.77 -10.55
C CYS A 8 -11.12 -19.76 -10.64
N PRO A 9 -9.90 -19.35 -10.26
CA PRO A 9 -8.75 -20.24 -10.28
C PRO A 9 -8.92 -21.44 -9.33
N ASN A 10 -9.73 -21.29 -8.27
CA ASN A 10 -10.04 -22.36 -7.30
C ASN A 10 -11.21 -23.25 -7.74
N GLY A 11 -11.74 -23.09 -8.96
CA GLY A 11 -12.80 -23.96 -9.48
C GLY A 11 -14.20 -23.71 -8.89
N CYS A 12 -14.43 -22.59 -8.20
CA CYS A 12 -15.74 -22.29 -7.62
C CYS A 12 -16.86 -22.24 -8.69
N SER A 13 -18.05 -22.74 -8.34
CA SER A 13 -19.25 -22.56 -9.15
C SER A 13 -19.77 -21.13 -8.98
N LEU A 14 -19.66 -20.34 -10.05
CA LEU A 14 -19.90 -18.90 -9.99
C LEU A 14 -21.39 -18.61 -10.19
N PRO A 15 -21.97 -17.67 -9.41
CA PRO A 15 -23.36 -17.28 -9.58
C PRO A 15 -23.62 -16.67 -10.98
N PRO A 16 -24.89 -16.66 -11.43
CA PRO A 16 -25.26 -16.02 -12.69
C PRO A 16 -24.90 -14.54 -12.66
N ARG A 17 -24.40 -14.03 -13.79
CA ARG A 17 -24.09 -12.61 -13.95
C ARG A 17 -25.39 -11.82 -13.95
N ARG A 18 -25.37 -10.62 -13.34
CA ARG A 18 -26.49 -9.69 -13.38
C ARG A 18 -26.34 -8.77 -14.59
N LYS A 19 -27.44 -8.53 -15.29
CA LYS A 19 -27.50 -7.53 -16.36
C LYS A 19 -27.57 -6.15 -15.71
N GLN A 20 -26.73 -5.22 -16.13
CA GLN A 20 -26.63 -3.87 -15.58
C GLN A 20 -26.40 -2.87 -16.70
N LEU A 21 -26.67 -1.59 -16.43
CA LEU A 21 -26.34 -0.52 -17.36
C LEU A 21 -24.82 -0.42 -17.50
N ARG A 22 -24.34 -0.36 -18.74
CA ARG A 22 -22.93 -0.32 -19.10
C ARG A 22 -22.71 0.78 -20.13
N GLU A 23 -21.65 1.55 -19.94
CA GLU A 23 -21.10 2.43 -20.96
C GLU A 23 -20.14 1.64 -21.87
N TYR A 24 -20.30 1.80 -23.18
CA TYR A 24 -19.46 1.21 -24.20
C TYR A 24 -18.36 2.18 -24.63
N ASN A 25 -17.35 1.66 -25.34
CA ASN A 25 -16.17 2.46 -25.73
C ASN A 25 -16.49 3.63 -26.66
N ASP A 26 -17.66 3.62 -27.31
CA ASP A 26 -18.16 4.70 -28.17
C ASP A 26 -18.96 5.76 -27.40
N GLY A 27 -19.01 5.67 -26.06
CA GLY A 27 -19.75 6.58 -25.19
C GLY A 27 -21.26 6.30 -25.12
N THR A 28 -21.74 5.24 -25.77
CA THR A 28 -23.15 4.84 -25.70
C THR A 28 -23.41 3.96 -24.48
N TYR A 29 -24.68 3.86 -24.08
CA TYR A 29 -25.11 3.07 -22.92
C TYR A 29 -26.02 1.92 -23.35
N GLY A 30 -25.87 0.77 -22.71
CA GLY A 30 -26.77 -0.36 -22.89
C GLY A 30 -26.74 -1.34 -21.73
N PHE A 31 -27.71 -2.26 -21.72
CA PHE A 31 -27.75 -3.31 -20.70
C PHE A 31 -26.89 -4.50 -21.10
N ASP A 32 -25.87 -4.81 -20.32
CA ASP A 32 -24.94 -5.91 -20.56
C ASP A 32 -24.56 -6.64 -19.25
N PHE A 33 -23.87 -7.76 -19.35
CA PHE A 33 -23.37 -8.53 -18.22
C PHE A 33 -21.94 -8.12 -17.87
N TYR A 34 -21.71 -7.74 -16.62
CA TYR A 34 -20.35 -7.60 -16.10
C TYR A 34 -19.76 -8.97 -15.78
N ASP A 35 -18.55 -9.22 -16.30
CA ASP A 35 -17.75 -10.33 -15.82
C ASP A 35 -17.20 -10.01 -14.43
N PHE A 36 -17.12 -11.06 -13.61
CA PHE A 36 -16.55 -10.91 -12.27
C PHE A 36 -15.06 -10.64 -12.38
N THR A 37 -14.56 -9.67 -11.63
CA THR A 37 -13.13 -9.37 -11.49
C THR A 37 -12.51 -10.12 -10.31
N PHE A 38 -13.33 -10.52 -9.33
CA PHE A 38 -13.01 -11.35 -8.18
C PHE A 38 -14.05 -12.46 -8.03
N CYS A 39 -13.67 -13.57 -7.40
CA CYS A 39 -14.60 -14.63 -7.10
C CYS A 39 -15.57 -14.17 -6.00
N PRO A 40 -16.89 -14.13 -6.25
CA PRO A 40 -17.86 -13.81 -5.22
C PRO A 40 -17.97 -14.92 -4.15
N CYS A 41 -17.40 -16.11 -4.39
CA CYS A 41 -17.44 -17.23 -3.45
C CYS A 41 -16.22 -17.23 -2.51
N CYS A 42 -15.00 -17.05 -3.06
CA CYS A 42 -13.76 -17.18 -2.29
C CYS A 42 -12.87 -15.92 -2.31
N GLY A 43 -13.30 -14.83 -2.93
CA GLY A 43 -12.55 -13.56 -3.00
C GLY A 43 -11.36 -13.55 -3.96
N SER A 44 -10.97 -14.69 -4.55
CA SER A 44 -9.79 -14.77 -5.40
C SER A 44 -9.89 -13.91 -6.66
N LEU A 45 -8.78 -13.27 -7.02
CA LEU A 45 -8.60 -12.58 -8.29
C LEU A 45 -8.87 -13.52 -9.46
N MET A 46 -9.67 -13.04 -10.40
CA MET A 46 -9.82 -13.73 -11.69
C MET A 46 -8.53 -13.59 -12.51
N PRO A 47 -8.18 -14.55 -13.39
CA PRO A 47 -6.96 -14.47 -14.19
C PRO A 47 -6.81 -13.17 -14.98
N TYR A 48 -7.90 -12.62 -15.52
CA TYR A 48 -7.94 -11.31 -16.15
C TYR A 48 -7.45 -10.19 -15.22
N SER A 49 -8.00 -10.12 -14.00
CA SER A 49 -7.66 -9.11 -13.01
C SER A 49 -6.23 -9.27 -12.50
N LEU A 50 -5.79 -10.51 -12.27
CA LEU A 50 -4.41 -10.81 -11.87
C LEU A 50 -3.41 -10.34 -12.93
N LYS A 51 -3.68 -10.60 -14.22
CA LYS A 51 -2.83 -10.13 -15.31
C LYS A 51 -2.72 -8.60 -15.33
N LYS A 52 -3.83 -7.88 -15.11
CA LYS A 52 -3.82 -6.42 -15.04
C LYS A 52 -3.04 -5.90 -13.83
N LEU A 53 -3.19 -6.53 -12.66
CA LEU A 53 -2.46 -6.13 -11.47
C LEU A 53 -0.95 -6.36 -11.60
N LYS A 54 -0.54 -7.45 -12.22
CA LYS A 54 0.89 -7.68 -12.54
C LYS A 54 1.45 -6.56 -13.41
N GLY A 55 0.78 -6.26 -14.52
CA GLY A 55 1.20 -5.15 -15.40
C GLY A 55 1.20 -3.80 -14.68
N PHE A 56 0.26 -3.56 -13.77
CA PHE A 56 0.24 -2.34 -12.96
C PHE A 56 1.48 -2.21 -12.07
N PHE A 57 1.83 -3.26 -11.30
CA PHE A 57 3.01 -3.20 -10.43
C PHE A 57 4.34 -3.23 -11.18
N GLU A 58 4.38 -3.84 -12.37
CA GLU A 58 5.52 -3.76 -13.29
C GLU A 58 5.77 -2.31 -13.73
N VAL A 59 4.71 -1.57 -14.08
CA VAL A 59 4.81 -0.15 -14.47
C VAL A 59 5.18 0.73 -13.28
N TYR A 60 4.62 0.47 -12.11
CA TYR A 60 4.86 1.30 -10.91
C TYR A 60 6.27 1.12 -10.33
N ASN A 61 7.01 0.09 -10.75
CA ASN A 61 8.38 -0.20 -10.30
C ASN A 61 8.51 -0.22 -8.75
N ILE A 62 7.65 -1.03 -8.11
CA ILE A 62 7.60 -1.15 -6.66
C ILE A 62 8.96 -1.58 -6.09
N HIS A 63 9.34 -0.97 -4.97
CA HIS A 63 10.60 -1.26 -4.28
C HIS A 63 10.72 -2.76 -3.94
N VAL A 64 11.89 -3.35 -4.19
CA VAL A 64 12.12 -4.81 -4.06
C VAL A 64 11.83 -5.38 -2.67
N ALA A 65 11.96 -4.56 -1.62
CA ALA A 65 11.62 -4.93 -0.24
C ALA A 65 10.13 -5.24 -0.05
N LEU A 66 9.25 -4.86 -0.98
CA LEU A 66 7.82 -5.12 -0.95
C LEU A 66 7.40 -6.28 -1.87
N SER A 67 8.37 -7.03 -2.40
CA SER A 67 8.10 -8.17 -3.30
C SER A 67 7.18 -9.20 -2.66
N ASP A 68 7.38 -9.53 -1.38
CA ASP A 68 6.53 -10.47 -0.65
C ASP A 68 5.09 -9.95 -0.50
N ALA A 69 4.91 -8.67 -0.17
CA ALA A 69 3.60 -8.02 -0.14
C ALA A 69 2.89 -8.10 -1.49
N VAL A 70 3.60 -7.84 -2.58
CA VAL A 70 3.07 -7.96 -3.95
C VAL A 70 2.67 -9.40 -4.29
N GLN A 71 3.48 -10.40 -3.89
CA GLN A 71 3.12 -11.81 -4.11
C GLN A 71 1.84 -12.21 -3.35
N LEU A 72 1.62 -11.67 -2.15
CA LEU A 72 0.41 -11.90 -1.38
C LEU A 72 -0.82 -11.31 -2.10
N ILE A 73 -0.72 -10.14 -2.74
CA ILE A 73 -1.78 -9.61 -3.61
C ILE A 73 -2.12 -10.60 -4.72
N TYR A 74 -1.10 -11.16 -5.38
CA TYR A 74 -1.31 -12.12 -6.48
C TYR A 74 -2.01 -13.40 -6.04
N LYS A 75 -1.87 -13.78 -4.77
CA LYS A 75 -2.58 -14.90 -4.13
C LYS A 75 -3.97 -14.50 -3.60
N SER A 76 -4.34 -13.22 -3.72
CA SER A 76 -5.56 -12.65 -3.14
C SER A 76 -5.59 -12.63 -1.61
N GLU A 77 -4.42 -12.60 -0.98
CA GLU A 77 -4.24 -12.49 0.48
C GLU A 77 -4.06 -11.01 0.86
N PHE A 78 -5.11 -10.21 0.66
CA PHE A 78 -5.04 -8.75 0.71
C PHE A 78 -4.66 -8.19 2.10
N GLU A 79 -5.21 -8.74 3.18
CA GLU A 79 -4.88 -8.33 4.54
C GLU A 79 -3.41 -8.64 4.87
N SER A 80 -2.97 -9.86 4.54
CA SER A 80 -1.56 -10.27 4.70
C SER A 80 -0.63 -9.37 3.89
N ALA A 81 -1.00 -9.03 2.65
CA ALA A 81 -0.21 -8.14 1.79
C ALA A 81 -0.03 -6.74 2.42
N ALA A 82 -1.11 -6.16 2.96
CA ALA A 82 -1.03 -4.87 3.63
C ALA A 82 -0.16 -4.96 4.89
N ARG A 83 -0.34 -6.01 5.71
CA ARG A 83 0.49 -6.26 6.90
C ARG A 83 1.97 -6.37 6.55
N GLU A 84 2.30 -7.12 5.50
CA GLU A 84 3.68 -7.31 5.04
C GLU A 84 4.32 -5.98 4.61
N ALA A 85 3.57 -5.13 3.91
CA ALA A 85 4.05 -3.80 3.52
C ALA A 85 4.37 -2.91 4.75
N PHE A 86 3.52 -2.91 5.78
CA PHE A 86 3.80 -2.18 7.02
C PHE A 86 5.05 -2.69 7.73
N VAL A 87 5.22 -4.01 7.78
CA VAL A 87 6.38 -4.67 8.42
C VAL A 87 7.66 -4.36 7.66
N ALA A 88 7.63 -4.35 6.33
CA ALA A 88 8.78 -4.02 5.50
C ALA A 88 9.31 -2.59 5.79
N VAL A 89 8.42 -1.59 5.83
CA VAL A 89 8.79 -0.20 6.16
C VAL A 89 9.29 -0.09 7.60
N GLU A 90 8.59 -0.70 8.57
CA GLU A 90 9.01 -0.69 9.97
C GLU A 90 10.41 -1.30 10.17
N ASN A 91 10.67 -2.46 9.55
CA ASN A 91 11.96 -3.14 9.64
C ASN A 91 13.07 -2.31 9.02
N TYR A 92 12.80 -1.63 7.91
CA TYR A 92 13.77 -0.73 7.29
C TYR A 92 14.10 0.45 8.21
N LEU A 93 13.09 1.09 8.80
CA LEU A 93 13.28 2.19 9.75
C LEU A 93 14.03 1.74 11.01
N LYS A 94 13.69 0.58 11.58
CA LYS A 94 14.43 0.00 12.72
C LYS A 94 15.90 -0.23 12.38
N LYS A 95 16.18 -0.86 11.23
CA LYS A 95 17.54 -1.14 10.78
C LYS A 95 18.35 0.14 10.55
N LYS A 96 17.75 1.18 9.98
CA LYS A 96 18.42 2.45 9.68
C LYS A 96 18.63 3.32 10.91
N SER A 97 17.67 3.37 11.81
CA SER A 97 17.73 4.20 13.02
C SER A 97 18.44 3.53 14.20
N GLY A 98 18.52 2.19 14.21
CA GLY A 98 19.01 1.42 15.36
C GLY A 98 18.03 1.39 16.54
N LEU A 99 16.80 1.88 16.38
CA LEU A 99 15.79 1.92 17.43
C LEU A 99 15.05 0.59 17.54
N ASP A 100 14.78 0.17 18.78
CA ASP A 100 13.79 -0.87 19.07
C ASP A 100 12.46 -0.23 19.51
N SER A 101 11.83 0.49 18.60
CA SER A 101 10.53 1.14 18.80
C SER A 101 9.60 0.76 17.65
N HIS A 102 8.29 0.99 17.79
CA HIS A 102 7.32 0.55 16.79
C HIS A 102 6.43 1.68 16.28
N GLY A 103 6.04 1.55 15.02
CA GLY A 103 5.02 2.35 14.35
C GLY A 103 5.24 3.85 14.47
N PHE A 104 4.24 4.54 15.02
CA PHE A 104 4.25 5.99 15.20
C PHE A 104 5.47 6.48 16.00
N ASP A 105 5.81 5.79 17.08
CA ASP A 105 6.92 6.17 17.96
C ASP A 105 8.26 5.97 17.26
N LEU A 106 8.40 4.89 16.48
CA LEU A 106 9.58 4.65 15.64
C LEU A 106 9.78 5.78 14.64
N ALA A 107 8.75 6.13 13.86
CA ALA A 107 8.83 7.20 12.86
C ALA A 107 9.16 8.55 13.51
N THR A 108 8.54 8.85 14.65
CA THR A 108 8.77 10.09 15.40
C THR A 108 10.23 10.18 15.83
N LYS A 109 10.74 9.17 16.54
CA LYS A 109 12.11 9.18 17.08
C LYS A 109 13.17 9.12 15.97
N ALA A 110 12.97 8.27 14.96
CA ALA A 110 13.95 8.06 13.89
C ALA A 110 14.21 9.33 13.06
N LEU A 111 13.16 10.12 12.78
CA LEU A 111 13.25 11.28 11.90
C LEU A 111 13.22 12.64 12.63
N SER A 112 13.04 12.67 13.95
CA SER A 112 13.02 13.92 14.72
C SER A 112 14.37 14.62 14.78
N PHE A 113 14.36 15.94 14.62
CA PHE A 113 15.52 16.80 14.81
C PHE A 113 15.11 18.02 15.65
N GLU A 114 16.09 18.68 16.23
CA GLU A 114 15.87 19.91 17.01
C GLU A 114 16.79 21.01 16.49
N ILE A 115 16.26 22.22 16.36
CA ILE A 115 17.01 23.40 15.93
C ILE A 115 17.03 24.47 17.03
N ASP A 116 18.12 25.21 17.09
CA ASP A 116 18.13 26.51 17.75
C ASP A 116 17.37 27.51 16.86
N LYS A 117 16.29 28.11 17.38
CA LYS A 117 15.51 29.10 16.62
C LYS A 117 16.25 30.43 16.42
N GLN A 118 17.25 30.73 17.25
CA GLN A 118 18.01 31.97 17.17
C GLN A 118 19.19 31.85 16.20
N THR A 119 19.91 30.72 16.23
CA THR A 119 21.09 30.52 15.37
C THR A 119 20.79 29.72 14.10
N GLY A 120 19.68 28.97 14.08
CA GLY A 120 19.33 28.06 12.98
C GLY A 120 20.14 26.76 12.98
N GLU A 121 21.01 26.54 13.98
CA GLU A 121 21.86 25.36 14.09
C GLU A 121 21.09 24.15 14.62
N ILE A 122 21.48 22.96 14.18
CA ILE A 122 20.88 21.69 14.61
C ILE A 122 21.45 21.32 15.98
N LYS A 123 20.59 21.32 17.02
CA LYS A 123 20.92 20.86 18.38
C LYS A 123 20.93 19.34 18.47
N ARG A 124 19.99 18.69 17.80
CA ARG A 124 19.90 17.23 17.71
C ARG A 124 19.62 16.84 16.27
N ALA A 125 20.55 16.12 15.66
CA ALA A 125 20.35 15.52 14.34
C ALA A 125 19.38 14.33 14.42
N PRO A 126 18.60 14.06 13.36
CA PRO A 126 17.79 12.86 13.31
C PRO A 126 18.65 11.61 13.10
N LEU A 127 18.14 10.45 13.51
CA LEU A 127 18.83 9.18 13.29
C LEU A 127 18.79 8.76 11.82
N ILE A 128 17.72 9.16 11.12
CA ILE A 128 17.58 9.04 9.67
C ILE A 128 17.49 10.45 9.08
N VAL A 129 18.55 10.84 8.40
CA VAL A 129 18.68 12.11 7.70
C VAL A 129 18.23 11.90 6.25
N ILE A 130 17.21 12.62 5.80
CA ILE A 130 16.67 12.54 4.43
C ILE A 130 17.43 13.46 3.49
N ASN A 131 17.81 14.65 3.97
CA ASN A 131 18.51 15.67 3.21
C ASN A 131 19.47 16.45 4.11
N GLU A 132 20.06 17.54 3.63
CA GLU A 132 21.11 18.25 4.37
C GLU A 132 20.61 19.13 5.53
N LEU A 133 19.29 19.35 5.68
CA LEU A 133 18.68 20.18 6.74
C LEU A 133 19.19 21.62 6.86
N LYS A 134 19.89 22.15 5.84
CA LYS A 134 20.56 23.46 5.87
C LYS A 134 19.57 24.62 5.87
N ASN A 135 18.49 24.50 5.12
CA ASN A 135 17.48 25.54 4.97
C ASN A 135 16.09 25.07 5.42
N GLU A 136 15.16 26.02 5.53
CA GLU A 136 13.80 25.73 5.97
C GLU A 136 13.08 24.73 5.07
N SER A 137 13.26 24.82 3.74
CA SER A 137 12.63 23.89 2.79
C SER A 137 13.07 22.44 3.06
N GLN A 138 14.38 22.21 3.23
CA GLN A 138 14.93 20.90 3.56
C GLN A 138 14.44 20.39 4.93
N ARG A 139 14.35 21.27 5.92
CA ARG A 139 13.79 20.92 7.24
C ARG A 139 12.32 20.55 7.16
N ASN A 140 11.54 21.27 6.36
CA ASN A 140 10.13 20.99 6.12
C ASN A 140 9.94 19.68 5.37
N GLU A 141 10.83 19.32 4.44
CA GLU A 141 10.83 18.02 3.77
C GLU A 141 11.08 16.88 4.76
N GLN A 142 12.08 17.02 5.65
CA GLN A 142 12.35 16.03 6.71
C GLN A 142 11.13 15.84 7.62
N ASP A 143 10.53 16.93 8.08
CA ASP A 143 9.32 16.89 8.90
C ASP A 143 8.11 16.34 8.13
N GLY A 144 7.99 16.66 6.84
CA GLY A 144 6.93 16.17 5.96
C GLY A 144 6.95 14.65 5.86
N ILE A 145 8.10 14.05 5.55
CA ILE A 145 8.25 12.59 5.51
C ILE A 145 8.03 11.97 6.89
N ARG A 146 8.52 12.61 7.96
CA ARG A 146 8.23 12.16 9.33
C ARG A 146 6.73 12.09 9.59
N TYR A 147 5.97 13.14 9.27
CA TYR A 147 4.53 13.18 9.49
C TYR A 147 3.77 12.18 8.62
N MET A 148 4.17 12.00 7.36
CA MET A 148 3.59 10.98 6.50
C MET A 148 3.79 9.58 7.06
N LEU A 149 5.00 9.23 7.50
CA LEU A 149 5.29 7.94 8.14
C LEU A 149 4.53 7.76 9.47
N MET A 150 4.43 8.82 10.28
CA MET A 150 3.61 8.80 11.50
C MET A 150 2.15 8.50 11.18
N GLY A 151 1.57 9.18 10.17
CA GLY A 151 0.21 8.95 9.71
C GLY A 151 0.00 7.55 9.14
N PHE A 152 0.94 7.07 8.34
CA PHE A 152 0.94 5.72 7.75
C PHE A 152 0.87 4.62 8.82
N PHE A 153 1.62 4.77 9.91
CA PHE A 153 1.58 3.83 11.02
C PHE A 153 0.41 4.04 11.99
N GLN A 154 -0.05 5.27 12.21
CA GLN A 154 -1.13 5.53 13.15
C GLN A 154 -2.51 5.21 12.56
N GLY A 155 -2.72 5.50 11.28
CA GLY A 155 -3.98 5.28 10.58
C GLY A 155 -4.07 3.88 10.00
N PRO A 156 -3.65 3.65 8.74
CA PRO A 156 -3.80 2.38 8.04
C PRO A 156 -3.32 1.17 8.85
N ARG A 157 -2.09 1.19 9.39
CA ARG A 157 -1.56 0.03 10.10
C ARG A 157 -2.41 -0.37 11.30
N ASN A 158 -2.81 0.58 12.15
CA ASN A 158 -3.60 0.25 13.34
C ASN A 158 -4.99 -0.30 12.97
N LEU A 159 -5.62 0.29 11.95
CA LEU A 159 -6.92 -0.15 11.47
C LEU A 159 -6.88 -1.59 10.90
N TYR A 160 -5.86 -1.89 10.09
CA TYR A 160 -5.77 -3.18 9.40
C TYR A 160 -5.08 -4.27 10.21
N GLN A 161 -4.13 -3.94 11.11
CA GLN A 161 -3.43 -4.94 11.92
C GLN A 161 -4.11 -5.27 13.25
N HIS A 162 -4.83 -4.32 13.87
CA HIS A 162 -5.39 -4.51 15.21
C HIS A 162 -6.91 -4.66 15.24
N ASN A 163 -7.65 -4.05 14.30
CA ASN A 163 -9.12 -4.02 14.36
C ASN A 163 -9.81 -4.97 13.36
N HIS A 164 -9.07 -5.79 12.60
CA HIS A 164 -9.58 -6.70 11.57
C HIS A 164 -10.61 -6.06 10.62
N ILE A 165 -10.40 -4.78 10.29
CA ILE A 165 -11.18 -4.15 9.22
C ILE A 165 -10.71 -4.81 7.94
N GLY A 166 -11.59 -5.58 7.29
CA GLY A 166 -11.25 -6.33 6.09
C GLY A 166 -10.56 -5.43 5.06
N SER A 167 -9.34 -5.79 4.67
CA SER A 167 -8.59 -5.03 3.66
C SER A 167 -8.98 -5.52 2.28
N GLY A 168 -9.69 -4.68 1.53
CA GLY A 168 -9.99 -4.96 0.12
C GLY A 168 -8.74 -4.78 -0.76
N VAL A 169 -8.80 -5.34 -1.97
CA VAL A 169 -7.73 -5.22 -2.97
C VAL A 169 -7.25 -3.78 -3.19
N SER A 170 -8.16 -2.80 -3.19
CA SER A 170 -7.85 -1.38 -3.37
C SER A 170 -6.96 -0.87 -2.24
N ASN A 171 -7.30 -1.23 -1.00
CA ASN A 171 -6.61 -0.74 0.18
C ASN A 171 -5.20 -1.32 0.24
N SER A 172 -5.05 -2.63 -0.02
CA SER A 172 -3.74 -3.26 -0.03
C SER A 172 -2.84 -2.75 -1.16
N ILE A 173 -3.40 -2.46 -2.33
CA ILE A 173 -2.64 -1.81 -3.42
C ILE A 173 -2.19 -0.41 -2.98
N SER A 174 -3.09 0.40 -2.43
CA SER A 174 -2.74 1.75 -1.93
C SER A 174 -1.65 1.71 -0.86
N VAL A 175 -1.76 0.80 0.10
CA VAL A 175 -0.75 0.61 1.16
C VAL A 175 0.61 0.21 0.57
N ILE A 176 0.64 -0.72 -0.40
CA ILE A 176 1.89 -1.13 -1.04
C ILE A 176 2.53 0.02 -1.83
N ILE A 177 1.71 0.80 -2.56
CA ILE A 177 2.18 1.98 -3.28
C ILE A 177 2.76 3.02 -2.32
N GLU A 178 2.03 3.32 -1.25
CA GLU A 178 2.46 4.29 -0.22
C GLU A 178 3.71 3.80 0.51
N ALA A 179 3.78 2.51 0.85
CA ALA A 179 4.98 1.89 1.41
C ALA A 179 6.18 1.97 0.47
N SER A 180 5.95 1.87 -0.85
CA SER A 180 7.01 1.95 -1.86
C SER A 180 7.53 3.37 -2.08
N PHE A 181 6.77 4.38 -1.65
CA PHE A 181 7.19 5.77 -1.72
C PHE A 181 8.22 6.11 -0.62
N PHE A 182 8.17 5.43 0.54
CA PHE A 182 9.09 5.61 1.65
C PHE A 182 10.38 4.78 1.50
#